data_AF-A0A8T4TP85-F1
#
_entry.id   AF-A0A8T4TP85-F1
#
_cell.length_a   1.000
_cell.length_b   1.000
_cell.length_c   1.000
_cell.angle_alpha   90.00
_cell.angle_beta   90.00
_cell.angle_gamma   90.00
#
_symmetry.space_group_name_H-M   'P 1'
#
loop_
_entity.id
_entity.type
_entity.pdbx_description
1 polymer ?
#
loop_
_entity_poly.entity_id
_entity_poly.type
_entity_poly.pdbx_seq_one_letter_code
_entity_poly.pdbx_strand_id
1 'polypeptide(L)'
;MNIDYLSLINRFFDKRNRDPLEEIIETAKRQRANSPKNWTNCWNERCNNNDETRYLLVDISLKVNSFLEVEIENVPPVHYAYPSLSRILSFFIISNGCILGSYVLDHALTPGQIVVGTEVIVASGILGLAVLKIPEEKSLGWYCPKNKEIILKRGELRQRLSSILAHEYTHYLQHELSSTFHPIYKIFLEGHAMGVQKHITESLAEEKKDFAYVQQTNELQWHLEAALKLFKEHHEERKKKDPIKLVLGHSHSIGHALFQMAERKHGKGIYIDAMKGNYSFLE
;
A
#
# COMPACT_ATOMS: atom_id res chain seq x y z
N MET A 1 2.11 -26.22 7.00
CA MET A 1 2.93 -25.70 8.11
C MET A 1 2.09 -24.68 8.87
N ASN A 2 1.77 -24.91 10.15
CA ASN A 2 1.07 -23.92 10.97
C ASN A 2 2.10 -22.87 11.40
N ILE A 3 1.98 -21.64 10.92
CA ILE A 3 2.79 -20.53 11.43
C ILE A 3 2.32 -20.24 12.85
N ASP A 4 3.25 -20.26 13.79
CA ASP A 4 3.01 -19.78 15.14
C ASP A 4 2.99 -18.24 15.13
N TYR A 5 1.84 -17.66 14.77
CA TYR A 5 1.64 -16.21 14.83
C TYR A 5 1.88 -15.67 16.25
N LEU A 6 1.65 -16.46 17.30
CA LEU A 6 1.98 -16.09 18.67
C LEU A 6 3.49 -15.96 18.87
N SER A 7 4.30 -16.87 18.31
CA SER A 7 5.76 -16.73 18.30
C SER A 7 6.20 -15.44 17.60
N LEU A 8 5.60 -15.11 16.45
CA LEU A 8 5.92 -13.86 15.74
C LEU A 8 5.53 -12.61 16.54
N ILE A 9 4.34 -12.61 17.14
CA ILE A 9 3.85 -11.55 18.04
C ILE A 9 4.83 -11.37 19.20
N ASN A 10 5.19 -12.47 19.88
CA ASN A 10 6.09 -12.44 21.02
C ASN A 10 7.51 -11.99 20.64
N ARG A 11 8.02 -12.41 19.47
CA ARG A 11 9.31 -11.97 18.96
C ARG A 11 9.28 -10.49 18.62
N PHE A 12 8.27 -9.99 17.91
CA PHE A 12 8.20 -8.57 17.54
C PHE A 12 8.06 -7.65 18.75
N PHE A 13 7.17 -7.99 19.69
CA PHE A 13 6.96 -7.25 20.94
C PHE A 13 7.92 -7.65 22.06
N ASP A 14 9.05 -8.28 21.74
CA ASP A 14 10.14 -8.46 22.69
C ASP A 14 10.69 -7.09 23.10
N LYS A 15 10.90 -6.88 24.40
CA LYS A 15 11.47 -5.64 24.94
C LYS A 15 12.79 -5.27 24.25
N ARG A 16 13.57 -6.25 23.80
CA ARG A 16 14.83 -6.05 23.08
C ARG A 16 14.68 -5.34 21.73
N ASN A 17 13.48 -5.34 21.13
CA ASN A 17 13.22 -4.68 19.85
C ASN A 17 12.78 -3.22 20.01
N ARG A 18 12.42 -2.79 21.22
CA ARG A 18 11.95 -1.42 21.46
C ARG A 18 13.03 -0.40 21.18
N ASP A 19 14.19 -0.56 21.80
CA ASP A 19 15.28 0.42 21.71
C ASP A 19 15.81 0.52 20.27
N PRO A 20 16.04 -0.59 19.53
CA PRO A 20 16.38 -0.52 18.11
C PRO A 20 15.35 0.22 17.27
N LEU A 21 14.05 0.00 17.51
CA LEU A 21 12.98 0.66 16.77
C LEU A 21 12.93 2.17 17.07
N GLU A 22 13.03 2.56 18.35
CA GLU A 22 13.10 3.97 18.75
C GLU A 22 14.32 4.65 18.13
N GLU A 23 15.47 3.99 18.09
CA GLU A 23 16.69 4.53 17.49
C GLU A 23 16.60 4.69 15.96
N ILE A 24 15.98 3.73 15.25
CA ILE A 24 15.71 3.83 13.82
C ILE A 24 14.80 5.04 13.54
N ILE A 25 13.75 5.22 14.34
CA ILE A 25 12.83 6.36 14.23
C ILE A 25 13.56 7.68 14.48
N GLU A 26 14.41 7.76 15.50
CA GLU A 26 15.19 8.97 15.78
C GLU A 26 16.19 9.29 14.66
N THR A 27 16.77 8.25 14.04
CA THR A 27 17.65 8.41 12.87
C THR A 27 16.88 9.00 11.68
N ALA A 28 15.69 8.46 11.38
CA ALA A 28 14.81 8.97 10.34
C ALA A 28 14.39 10.43 10.60
N LYS A 29 14.06 10.78 11.85
CA LYS A 29 13.73 12.17 12.24
C LYS A 29 14.88 13.14 12.02
N ARG A 30 16.11 12.74 12.33
CA ARG A 30 17.31 13.58 12.09
C ARG A 30 17.53 13.80 10.59
N GLN A 31 17.41 12.73 9.79
CA GLN A 31 17.52 12.83 8.33
C GLN A 31 16.46 13.79 7.75
N ARG A 32 15.23 13.71 8.23
CA ARG A 32 14.15 14.63 7.87
C ARG A 32 14.43 16.07 8.28
N ALA A 33 14.91 16.31 9.50
CA ALA A 33 15.21 17.65 9.99
C ALA A 33 16.28 18.37 9.16
N ASN A 34 17.18 17.59 8.54
CA ASN A 34 18.22 18.08 7.64
C ASN A 34 17.74 18.29 6.19
N SER A 35 16.49 17.95 5.88
CA SER A 35 15.88 18.27 4.59
C SER A 35 15.53 19.78 4.54
N PRO A 36 15.72 20.48 3.41
CA PRO A 36 15.32 21.91 3.24
C PRO A 36 13.83 22.08 3.56
N LYS A 37 13.24 23.28 3.74
CA LYS A 37 11.85 23.49 4.28
C LYS A 37 10.75 24.00 3.32
N ASN A 38 11.07 24.40 2.08
CA ASN A 38 10.10 24.99 1.13
C ASN A 38 9.75 24.02 -0.02
N TRP A 39 8.56 23.38 -0.01
CA TRP A 39 8.31 22.13 -0.77
C TRP A 39 7.08 22.11 -1.68
N THR A 40 6.28 23.16 -1.71
CA THR A 40 4.93 23.10 -2.28
C THR A 40 4.88 22.89 -3.80
N ASN A 41 6.01 22.98 -4.52
CA ASN A 41 6.03 23.05 -5.99
C ASN A 41 6.99 22.08 -6.71
N CYS A 42 7.61 21.11 -6.03
CA CYS A 42 8.55 20.17 -6.68
C CYS A 42 7.85 18.85 -7.03
N TRP A 43 7.08 18.85 -8.11
CA TRP A 43 6.39 17.67 -8.61
C TRP A 43 6.32 17.75 -10.13
N ASN A 44 6.75 16.71 -10.86
CA ASN A 44 6.13 16.29 -12.14
C ASN A 44 6.78 14.99 -12.69
N GLU A 45 6.45 13.84 -12.10
CA GLU A 45 6.35 12.61 -12.90
C GLU A 45 4.89 12.46 -13.32
N ARG A 46 4.52 13.08 -14.44
CA ARG A 46 3.21 12.87 -15.05
C ARG A 46 3.32 11.75 -16.07
N CYS A 47 2.88 10.55 -15.68
CA CYS A 47 2.40 9.58 -16.65
C CYS A 47 0.90 9.83 -16.88
N ASN A 48 0.52 10.19 -18.09
CA ASN A 48 -0.87 10.49 -18.47
C ASN A 48 -1.56 9.30 -19.15
N ASN A 49 -0.82 8.23 -19.47
CA ASN A 49 -1.33 7.04 -20.13
C ASN A 49 -0.57 5.77 -19.70
N ASN A 50 -1.07 4.60 -20.13
CA ASN A 50 -0.51 3.30 -19.78
C ASN A 50 0.91 3.10 -20.31
N ASP A 51 1.25 3.65 -21.48
CA ASP A 51 2.55 3.41 -22.12
C ASP A 51 3.68 4.14 -21.40
N GLU A 52 3.47 5.39 -21.01
CA GLU A 52 4.41 6.12 -20.13
C GLU A 52 4.64 5.39 -18.80
N THR A 53 3.57 4.82 -18.22
CA THR A 53 3.69 4.01 -16.99
C THR A 53 4.44 2.70 -17.23
N ARG A 54 4.29 2.07 -18.40
CA ARG A 54 5.06 0.86 -18.75
C ARG A 54 6.54 1.16 -18.90
N TYR A 55 6.91 2.25 -19.58
CA TYR A 55 8.31 2.66 -19.67
C TYR A 55 8.92 2.95 -18.30
N LEU A 56 8.17 3.66 -17.45
CA LEU A 56 8.62 3.90 -16.08
C LEU A 56 8.77 2.60 -15.29
N LEU A 57 7.86 1.62 -15.45
CA LEU A 57 8.02 0.33 -14.80
C LEU A 57 9.28 -0.40 -15.28
N VAL A 58 9.61 -0.33 -16.57
CA VAL A 58 10.87 -0.93 -17.08
C VAL A 58 12.07 -0.32 -16.35
N ASP A 59 12.16 1.00 -16.26
CA ASP A 59 13.27 1.67 -15.56
C ASP A 59 13.33 1.29 -14.07
N ILE A 60 12.18 1.26 -13.39
CA ILE A 60 12.09 0.87 -11.99
C ILE A 60 12.42 -0.60 -11.79
N SER A 61 12.00 -1.48 -12.70
CA SER A 61 12.27 -2.92 -12.63
C SER A 61 13.77 -3.20 -12.72
N LEU A 62 14.51 -2.47 -13.54
CA LEU A 62 15.96 -2.59 -13.63
C LEU A 62 16.65 -2.20 -12.31
N LYS A 63 16.18 -1.12 -11.67
CA LYS A 63 16.71 -0.69 -10.36
C LYS A 63 16.41 -1.72 -9.27
N VAL A 64 15.19 -2.25 -9.23
CA VAL A 64 14.80 -3.30 -8.26
C VAL A 64 15.60 -4.59 -8.51
N ASN A 65 15.70 -5.02 -9.77
CA ASN A 65 16.47 -6.21 -10.17
C ASN A 65 17.94 -6.08 -9.76
N SER A 66 18.55 -4.91 -10.01
CA SER A 66 19.92 -4.62 -9.59
C SER A 66 20.08 -4.60 -8.07
N PHE A 67 19.12 -4.05 -7.33
CA PHE A 67 19.18 -4.01 -5.86
C PHE A 67 19.05 -5.40 -5.24
N LEU A 68 18.20 -6.26 -5.82
CA LEU A 68 17.93 -7.60 -5.33
C LEU A 68 18.83 -8.69 -5.94
N GLU A 69 19.71 -8.33 -6.86
CA GLU A 69 20.56 -9.25 -7.62
C GLU A 69 19.75 -10.37 -8.29
N VAL A 70 18.66 -9.99 -8.96
CA VAL A 70 17.81 -10.94 -9.69
C VAL A 70 17.83 -10.65 -11.19
N GLU A 71 17.79 -11.72 -11.97
CA GLU A 71 17.68 -11.65 -13.43
C GLU A 71 16.31 -12.19 -13.84
N ILE A 72 15.43 -11.30 -14.30
CA ILE A 72 14.15 -11.66 -14.92
C ILE A 72 14.07 -10.98 -16.28
N GLU A 73 13.65 -11.75 -17.29
CA GLU A 73 13.47 -11.26 -18.66
C GLU A 73 12.14 -10.53 -18.90
N ASN A 74 11.11 -10.83 -18.09
CA ASN A 74 9.74 -10.33 -18.29
C ASN A 74 9.31 -9.34 -17.22
N VAL A 75 8.76 -8.21 -17.65
CA VAL A 75 8.14 -7.20 -16.77
C VAL A 75 6.62 -7.41 -16.80
N PRO A 76 5.91 -7.40 -15.65
CA PRO A 76 4.47 -7.63 -15.63
C PRO A 76 3.72 -6.47 -16.29
N PRO A 77 2.56 -6.74 -16.92
CA PRO A 77 1.71 -5.67 -17.44
C PRO A 77 1.20 -4.75 -16.32
N VAL A 78 1.03 -3.47 -16.65
CA VAL A 78 0.49 -2.44 -15.76
C VAL A 78 -0.81 -1.87 -16.31
N HIS A 79 -1.80 -1.75 -15.45
CA HIS A 79 -3.12 -1.22 -15.78
C HIS A 79 -3.62 -0.25 -14.71
N TYR A 80 -4.36 0.79 -15.12
CA TYR A 80 -5.14 1.55 -14.16
C TYR A 80 -6.47 0.85 -13.87
N ALA A 81 -6.80 0.71 -12.59
CA ALA A 81 -8.12 0.28 -12.15
C ALA A 81 -9.17 1.25 -12.70
N TYR A 82 -10.07 0.72 -13.53
CA TYR A 82 -11.30 1.40 -13.85
C TYR A 82 -12.29 1.20 -12.71
N PRO A 83 -13.14 2.19 -12.38
CA PRO A 83 -14.28 1.93 -11.51
C PRO A 83 -15.05 0.74 -12.09
N SER A 84 -15.42 -0.23 -11.24
CA SER A 84 -16.11 -1.43 -11.67
C SER A 84 -17.34 -1.08 -12.50
N LEU A 85 -17.71 -1.92 -13.47
CA LEU A 85 -18.95 -1.75 -14.25
C LEU A 85 -20.16 -1.57 -13.32
N SER A 86 -20.15 -2.23 -12.16
CA SER A 86 -21.16 -2.06 -11.11
C SER A 86 -21.19 -0.66 -10.51
N ARG A 87 -20.05 0.02 -10.30
CA ARG A 87 -20.00 1.43 -9.88
C ARG A 87 -20.50 2.36 -10.96
N ILE A 88 -20.07 2.17 -12.21
CA ILE A 88 -20.52 2.97 -13.36
C ILE A 88 -22.04 2.83 -13.54
N LEU A 89 -22.55 1.59 -13.51
CA LEU A 89 -23.98 1.29 -13.59
C LEU A 89 -24.74 1.85 -12.39
N SER A 90 -24.17 1.81 -11.18
CA SER A 90 -24.79 2.41 -10.01
C SER A 90 -24.91 3.93 -10.13
N PHE A 91 -23.87 4.63 -10.60
CA PHE A 91 -23.96 6.08 -10.85
C PHE A 91 -25.02 6.40 -11.90
N PHE A 92 -25.13 5.58 -12.95
CA PHE A 92 -26.15 5.71 -13.97
C PHE A 92 -27.57 5.46 -13.43
N ILE A 93 -27.76 4.43 -12.59
CA ILE A 93 -29.06 4.12 -11.96
C ILE A 93 -29.45 5.23 -10.97
N ILE A 94 -28.51 5.73 -10.17
CA ILE A 94 -28.76 6.81 -9.21
C ILE A 94 -29.19 8.08 -9.94
N SER A 95 -28.45 8.49 -10.99
CA SER A 95 -28.76 9.71 -11.72
C SER A 95 -30.13 9.63 -12.41
N ASN A 96 -30.40 8.52 -13.11
CA ASN A 96 -31.67 8.33 -13.81
C ASN A 96 -32.85 8.12 -12.86
N GLY A 97 -32.65 7.42 -11.74
CA GLY A 97 -33.67 7.21 -10.71
C GLY A 97 -34.09 8.53 -10.05
N CYS A 98 -33.14 9.39 -9.71
CA CYS A 98 -33.44 10.73 -9.20
C CYS A 98 -34.19 11.59 -10.26
N ILE A 99 -33.75 11.57 -11.52
CA ILE A 99 -34.40 12.31 -12.60
C ILE A 99 -35.85 11.82 -12.81
N LEU A 100 -36.06 10.50 -12.87
CA LEU A 100 -37.37 9.90 -13.08
C LEU A 100 -38.30 10.19 -11.90
N GLY A 101 -37.82 10.07 -10.66
CA GLY A 101 -38.60 10.38 -9.47
C GLY A 101 -39.00 11.86 -9.39
N SER A 102 -38.09 12.78 -9.74
CA SER A 102 -38.40 14.22 -9.85
C SER A 102 -39.41 14.51 -10.94
N TYR A 103 -39.27 13.88 -12.12
CA TYR A 103 -40.22 14.04 -13.21
C TYR A 103 -41.64 13.58 -12.83
N VAL A 104 -41.75 12.44 -12.13
CA VAL A 104 -43.03 11.92 -11.63
C VAL A 104 -43.65 12.87 -10.60
N LEU A 105 -42.85 13.48 -9.72
CA LEU A 105 -43.34 14.47 -8.76
C LEU A 105 -43.84 15.75 -9.45
N ASP A 106 -43.09 16.26 -10.44
CA ASP A 106 -43.45 17.48 -11.19
C ASP A 106 -44.75 17.32 -12.01
N HIS A 107 -45.13 16.07 -12.34
CA HIS A 107 -46.30 15.75 -13.15
C HIS A 107 -47.34 14.92 -12.39
N ALA A 108 -47.25 14.85 -11.05
CA ALA A 108 -48.16 14.04 -10.25
C ALA A 108 -49.58 14.63 -10.25
N LEU A 109 -50.55 13.83 -10.68
CA LEU A 109 -51.98 14.18 -10.68
C LEU A 109 -52.74 13.49 -9.54
N THR A 110 -52.11 12.53 -8.87
CA THR A 110 -52.71 11.72 -7.81
C THR A 110 -51.76 11.57 -6.62
N PRO A 111 -52.30 11.41 -5.39
CA PRO A 111 -51.48 11.12 -4.21
C PRO A 111 -50.60 9.88 -4.39
N GLY A 112 -51.08 8.84 -5.10
CA GLY A 112 -50.31 7.63 -5.36
C GLY A 112 -49.04 7.89 -6.20
N GLN A 113 -49.09 8.82 -7.16
CA GLN A 113 -47.92 9.21 -7.95
C GLN A 113 -46.89 9.98 -7.13
N ILE A 114 -47.33 10.78 -6.16
CA ILE A 114 -46.45 11.50 -5.23
C ILE A 114 -45.66 10.49 -4.36
N VAL A 115 -46.33 9.45 -3.86
CA VAL A 115 -45.67 8.38 -3.08
C VAL A 115 -44.64 7.67 -3.93
N VAL A 116 -44.99 7.25 -5.15
CA VAL A 116 -44.08 6.54 -6.06
C VAL A 116 -42.86 7.40 -6.43
N GLY A 117 -43.06 8.68 -6.77
CA GLY A 117 -41.94 9.59 -7.09
C GLY A 117 -40.99 9.78 -5.91
N THR A 118 -41.53 9.89 -4.69
CA THR A 118 -40.73 10.03 -3.46
C THR A 118 -39.93 8.75 -3.15
N GLU A 119 -40.56 7.58 -3.26
CA GLU A 119 -39.90 6.29 -3.01
C GLU A 119 -38.74 6.02 -3.97
N VAL A 120 -38.90 6.36 -5.26
CA VAL A 120 -37.85 6.20 -6.28
C VAL A 120 -36.64 7.09 -5.97
N ILE A 121 -36.85 8.34 -5.52
CA ILE A 121 -35.77 9.24 -5.10
C ILE A 121 -35.05 8.68 -3.85
N VAL A 122 -35.82 8.26 -2.84
CA VAL A 122 -35.25 7.72 -1.60
C VAL A 122 -34.46 6.44 -1.85
N ALA A 123 -34.98 5.51 -2.66
CA ALA A 123 -34.30 4.29 -3.03
C ALA A 123 -32.99 4.56 -3.78
N SER A 124 -32.99 5.53 -4.70
CA SER A 124 -31.80 5.97 -5.43
C SER A 124 -30.75 6.59 -4.49
N GLY A 125 -31.18 7.39 -3.51
CA GLY A 125 -30.31 7.96 -2.48
C GLY A 125 -29.69 6.91 -1.54
N ILE A 126 -30.48 5.92 -1.10
CA ILE A 126 -30.01 4.81 -0.26
C ILE A 126 -29.00 3.94 -1.03
N LEU A 127 -29.25 3.66 -2.31
CA LEU A 127 -28.30 2.95 -3.18
C LEU A 127 -27.00 3.75 -3.33
N GLY A 128 -27.08 5.07 -3.48
CA GLY A 128 -25.90 5.96 -3.48
C GLY A 128 -25.08 5.87 -2.20
N LEU A 129 -25.73 5.91 -1.04
CA LEU A 129 -25.05 5.75 0.25
C LEU A 129 -24.42 4.35 0.42
N ALA A 130 -25.07 3.30 -0.08
CA ALA A 130 -24.55 1.94 -0.04
C ALA A 130 -23.29 1.78 -0.92
N VAL A 131 -23.28 2.40 -2.10
CA VAL A 131 -22.13 2.40 -3.03
C VAL A 131 -20.96 3.23 -2.47
N LEU A 132 -21.24 4.36 -1.82
CA LEU A 132 -20.24 5.19 -1.14
C LEU A 132 -19.67 4.52 0.11
N LYS A 133 -20.40 3.57 0.72
CA LYS A 133 -19.95 2.78 1.88
C LYS A 133 -19.12 1.55 1.51
N ILE A 134 -18.94 1.21 0.23
CA ILE A 134 -17.98 0.18 -0.16
C ILE A 134 -16.60 0.75 0.16
N PRO A 135 -15.89 0.23 1.19
CA PRO A 135 -14.61 0.78 1.58
C PRO A 135 -13.67 0.67 0.39
N GLU A 136 -13.19 1.81 -0.09
CA GLU A 136 -12.01 1.82 -0.95
C GLU A 136 -10.86 1.29 -0.10
N GLU A 137 -10.52 0.02 -0.29
CA GLU A 137 -9.28 -0.52 0.28
C GLU A 137 -8.14 0.39 -0.16
N LYS A 138 -7.43 0.89 0.84
CA LYS A 138 -6.65 2.13 0.86
C LYS A 138 -5.34 2.09 0.05
N SER A 139 -5.18 1.14 -0.86
CA SER A 139 -3.94 1.04 -1.65
C SER A 139 -4.00 1.87 -2.93
N LEU A 140 -2.94 2.62 -3.22
CA LEU A 140 -2.79 3.41 -4.45
C LEU A 140 -2.43 2.54 -5.65
N GLY A 141 -1.94 1.32 -5.41
CA GLY A 141 -1.71 0.25 -6.39
C GLY A 141 -1.72 -1.12 -5.72
N TRP A 142 -1.76 -2.20 -6.49
CA TRP A 142 -1.55 -3.56 -5.98
C TRP A 142 -1.08 -4.49 -7.10
N TYR A 143 -0.21 -5.44 -6.78
CA TYR A 143 0.08 -6.59 -7.62
C TYR A 143 -1.05 -7.63 -7.51
N CYS A 144 -1.50 -8.15 -8.64
CA CYS A 144 -2.49 -9.22 -8.73
C CYS A 144 -1.80 -10.54 -9.13
N PRO A 145 -1.55 -11.47 -8.18
CA PRO A 145 -0.89 -12.75 -8.47
C PRO A 145 -1.60 -13.62 -9.51
N LYS A 146 -2.94 -13.59 -9.50
CA LYS A 146 -3.76 -14.42 -10.40
C LYS A 146 -3.54 -14.07 -11.87
N ASN A 147 -3.41 -12.79 -12.17
CA ASN A 147 -3.26 -12.27 -13.53
C ASN A 147 -1.81 -11.87 -13.85
N LYS A 148 -0.90 -11.96 -12.85
CA LYS A 148 0.49 -11.50 -12.91
C LYS A 148 0.62 -10.06 -13.41
N GLU A 149 -0.22 -9.16 -12.92
CA GLU A 149 -0.30 -7.76 -13.37
C GLU A 149 -0.24 -6.78 -12.19
N ILE A 150 0.24 -5.57 -12.44
CA ILE A 150 0.20 -4.47 -11.47
C ILE A 150 -1.00 -3.57 -11.81
N ILE A 151 -1.85 -3.34 -10.83
CA ILE A 151 -3.05 -2.51 -10.97
C ILE A 151 -2.88 -1.23 -10.15
N LEU A 152 -3.16 -0.08 -10.77
CA LEU A 152 -2.93 1.25 -10.21
C LEU A 152 -4.24 2.04 -10.12
N LYS A 153 -4.52 2.74 -9.01
CA LYS A 153 -5.75 3.56 -8.92
C LYS A 153 -5.65 4.88 -9.68
N ARG A 154 -6.55 5.11 -10.64
CA ARG A 154 -6.67 6.43 -11.30
C ARG A 154 -7.02 7.52 -10.29
N GLY A 155 -6.23 8.61 -10.26
CA GLY A 155 -6.61 9.85 -9.56
C GLY A 155 -5.61 10.40 -8.54
N GLU A 156 -4.72 9.58 -7.97
CA GLU A 156 -3.79 10.03 -6.92
C GLU A 156 -2.34 9.51 -7.10
N LEU A 157 -1.95 9.22 -8.34
CA LEU A 157 -0.66 8.56 -8.65
C LEU A 157 0.45 9.48 -9.13
N ARG A 158 0.17 10.75 -9.43
CA ARG A 158 1.12 11.67 -10.08
C ARG A 158 2.39 11.94 -9.27
N GLN A 159 2.37 11.51 -8.02
CA GLN A 159 3.33 11.89 -7.02
C GLN A 159 4.07 10.70 -6.39
N ARG A 160 3.65 9.45 -6.64
CA ARG A 160 4.22 8.30 -5.93
C ARG A 160 4.45 7.09 -6.84
N LEU A 161 4.32 7.31 -8.15
CA LEU A 161 4.26 6.22 -9.11
C LEU A 161 5.50 5.34 -9.07
N SER A 162 6.70 5.92 -9.12
CA SER A 162 7.97 5.18 -9.04
C SER A 162 8.09 4.33 -7.76
N SER A 163 7.68 4.87 -6.61
CA SER A 163 7.71 4.17 -5.32
C SER A 163 6.70 3.03 -5.25
N ILE A 164 5.47 3.27 -5.72
CA ILE A 164 4.42 2.25 -5.81
C ILE A 164 4.84 1.15 -6.77
N LEU A 165 5.36 1.50 -7.95
CA LEU A 165 5.86 0.52 -8.91
C LEU A 165 6.99 -0.32 -8.33
N ALA A 166 7.92 0.27 -7.57
CA ALA A 166 8.97 -0.49 -6.89
C ALA A 166 8.40 -1.48 -5.87
N HIS A 167 7.41 -1.06 -5.08
CA HIS A 167 6.72 -1.91 -4.12
C HIS A 167 5.99 -3.08 -4.80
N GLU A 168 5.11 -2.78 -5.75
CA GLU A 168 4.29 -3.79 -6.43
C GLU A 168 5.11 -4.72 -7.33
N TYR A 169 6.17 -4.19 -7.97
CA TYR A 169 7.10 -5.02 -8.72
C TYR A 169 7.89 -5.96 -7.80
N THR A 170 8.19 -5.54 -6.57
CA THR A 170 8.79 -6.46 -5.59
C THR A 170 7.84 -7.61 -5.25
N HIS A 171 6.53 -7.36 -5.13
CA HIS A 171 5.54 -8.43 -4.98
C HIS A 171 5.48 -9.37 -6.19
N TYR A 172 5.63 -8.84 -7.40
CA TYR A 172 5.79 -9.67 -8.60
C TYR A 172 7.01 -10.59 -8.49
N LEU A 173 8.18 -10.06 -8.11
CA LEU A 173 9.40 -10.86 -7.94
C LEU A 173 9.24 -11.92 -6.84
N GLN A 174 8.65 -11.56 -5.70
CA GLN A 174 8.35 -12.48 -4.62
C GLN A 174 7.45 -13.63 -5.10
N HIS A 175 6.50 -13.35 -5.98
CA HIS A 175 5.62 -14.37 -6.55
C HIS A 175 6.32 -15.26 -7.60
N GLU A 176 7.15 -14.68 -8.47
CA GLU A 176 7.78 -15.42 -9.57
C GLU A 176 9.00 -16.23 -9.13
N LEU A 177 9.80 -15.70 -8.21
CA LEU A 177 11.11 -16.27 -7.85
C LEU A 177 11.10 -17.01 -6.52
N SER A 178 10.22 -16.62 -5.60
CA SER A 178 10.28 -17.14 -4.24
C SER A 178 9.17 -18.15 -3.97
N SER A 179 9.56 -19.42 -3.81
CA SER A 179 8.72 -20.42 -3.14
C SER A 179 8.58 -20.16 -1.64
N THR A 180 9.43 -19.28 -1.08
CA THR A 180 9.57 -19.01 0.35
C THR A 180 8.53 -18.01 0.86
N PHE A 181 8.13 -17.06 0.02
CA PHE A 181 7.11 -16.07 0.35
C PHE A 181 5.69 -16.58 0.07
N HIS A 182 5.25 -17.59 0.82
CA HIS A 182 3.86 -18.05 0.79
C HIS A 182 2.90 -16.95 1.31
N PRO A 183 1.66 -16.79 0.79
CA PRO A 183 0.69 -15.76 1.22
C PRO A 183 0.38 -15.71 2.74
N ILE A 184 0.75 -16.74 3.50
CA ILE A 184 0.61 -16.80 4.97
C ILE A 184 1.65 -15.88 5.64
N TYR A 185 2.73 -15.50 4.94
CA TYR A 185 3.80 -14.60 5.38
C TYR A 185 3.57 -13.13 4.99
N LYS A 186 2.31 -12.67 4.92
CA LYS A 186 1.96 -11.30 4.48
C LYS A 186 2.80 -10.21 5.17
N ILE A 187 3.07 -10.33 6.46
CA ILE A 187 3.91 -9.35 7.20
C ILE A 187 5.31 -9.23 6.58
N PHE A 188 5.93 -10.35 6.22
CA PHE A 188 7.27 -10.37 5.65
C PHE A 188 7.27 -9.97 4.17
N LEU A 189 6.25 -10.39 3.41
CA LEU A 189 6.02 -9.95 2.03
C LEU A 189 5.97 -8.41 1.93
N GLU A 190 5.07 -7.81 2.71
CA GLU A 190 4.86 -6.35 2.74
C GLU A 190 6.09 -5.63 3.30
N GLY A 191 6.69 -6.18 4.36
CA GLY A 191 7.89 -5.60 4.97
C GLY A 191 9.10 -5.57 4.04
N HIS A 192 9.31 -6.65 3.29
CA HIS A 192 10.35 -6.76 2.29
C HIS A 192 10.11 -5.76 1.14
N ALA A 193 8.89 -5.73 0.59
CA ALA A 193 8.50 -4.80 -0.47
C ALA A 193 8.67 -3.32 -0.05
N MET A 194 8.27 -2.98 1.18
CA MET A 194 8.47 -1.66 1.77
C MET A 194 9.95 -1.28 1.93
N GLY A 195 10.80 -2.22 2.33
CA GLY A 195 12.23 -1.96 2.45
C GLY A 195 12.92 -1.79 1.09
N VAL A 196 12.56 -2.61 0.09
CA VAL A 196 13.01 -2.41 -1.30
C VAL A 196 12.54 -1.05 -1.82
N GLN A 197 11.26 -0.73 -1.65
CA GLN A 197 10.69 0.56 -2.00
C GLN A 197 11.48 1.72 -1.38
N LYS A 198 11.87 1.63 -0.11
CA LYS A 198 12.71 2.63 0.56
C LYS A 198 14.04 2.82 -0.16
N HIS A 199 14.79 1.75 -0.42
CA HIS A 199 16.11 1.83 -1.07
C HIS A 199 16.03 2.39 -2.49
N ILE A 200 15.02 1.99 -3.25
CA ILE A 200 14.81 2.52 -4.61
C ILE A 200 14.43 4.00 -4.55
N THR A 201 13.57 4.38 -3.63
CA THR A 201 13.18 5.79 -3.42
C THR A 201 14.37 6.64 -3.00
N GLU A 202 15.21 6.17 -2.07
CA GLU A 202 16.45 6.84 -1.65
C GLU A 202 17.44 6.98 -2.82
N SER A 203 17.65 5.91 -3.60
CA SER A 203 18.51 5.95 -4.79
C SER A 203 18.01 6.97 -5.83
N LEU A 204 16.70 7.02 -6.06
CA LEU A 204 16.09 8.00 -6.96
C LEU A 204 16.21 9.43 -6.42
N ALA A 205 16.11 9.62 -5.10
CA ALA A 205 16.34 10.92 -4.47
C ALA A 205 17.78 11.42 -4.71
N GLU A 206 18.76 10.54 -4.60
CA GLU A 206 20.17 10.85 -4.83
C GLU A 206 20.45 11.17 -6.31
N GLU A 207 19.95 10.34 -7.23
CA GLU A 207 20.17 10.48 -8.67
C GLU A 207 19.49 11.71 -9.25
N LYS A 208 18.18 11.84 -9.00
CA LYS A 208 17.35 12.91 -9.56
C LYS A 208 17.49 14.22 -8.80
N LYS A 209 18.11 14.18 -7.60
CA LYS A 209 18.16 15.31 -6.65
C LYS A 209 16.78 15.91 -6.41
N ASP A 210 15.77 15.05 -6.43
CA ASP A 210 14.37 15.43 -6.36
C ASP A 210 13.83 15.17 -4.94
N PHE A 211 13.43 16.26 -4.30
CA PHE A 211 12.92 16.28 -2.93
C PHE A 211 11.59 15.52 -2.76
N ALA A 212 10.86 15.24 -3.84
CA ALA A 212 9.65 14.41 -3.80
C ALA A 212 9.96 12.99 -3.30
N TYR A 213 11.10 12.42 -3.71
CA TYR A 213 11.54 11.12 -3.24
C TYR A 213 11.97 11.14 -1.77
N VAL A 214 12.56 12.25 -1.31
CA VAL A 214 12.87 12.46 0.12
C VAL A 214 11.58 12.46 0.96
N GLN A 215 10.50 13.07 0.46
CA GLN A 215 9.20 13.03 1.15
C GLN A 215 8.61 11.62 1.20
N GLN A 216 8.70 10.84 0.12
CA GLN A 216 8.23 9.46 0.12
C GLN A 216 8.99 8.62 1.16
N THR A 217 10.31 8.80 1.28
CA THR A 217 11.09 8.15 2.36
C THR A 217 10.61 8.57 3.75
N ASN A 218 10.20 9.82 3.94
CA ASN A 218 9.60 10.30 5.19
C ASN A 218 8.20 9.71 5.44
N GLU A 219 7.42 9.37 4.41
CA GLU A 219 6.12 8.73 4.59
C GLU A 219 6.28 7.25 5.00
N LEU A 220 7.34 6.58 4.53
CA LEU A 220 7.72 5.25 5.03
C LEU A 220 8.05 5.28 6.54
N GLN A 221 8.44 6.43 7.09
CA GLN A 221 8.61 6.63 8.54
C GLN A 221 7.30 6.49 9.31
N TRP A 222 6.14 6.88 8.73
CA TRP A 222 4.85 6.71 9.41
C TRP A 222 4.55 5.25 9.71
N HIS A 223 5.05 4.33 8.89
CA HIS A 223 4.95 2.91 9.17
C HIS A 223 5.76 2.49 10.40
N LEU A 224 6.96 3.06 10.61
CA LEU A 224 7.78 2.82 11.78
C LEU A 224 7.18 3.44 13.04
N GLU A 225 6.66 4.66 12.94
CA GLU A 225 5.95 5.32 14.06
C GLU A 225 4.67 4.56 14.44
N ALA A 226 3.92 4.07 13.44
CA ALA A 226 2.78 3.20 13.66
C ALA A 226 3.21 1.89 14.33
N ALA A 227 4.31 1.27 13.90
CA ALA A 227 4.86 0.08 14.54
C ALA A 227 5.24 0.33 16.01
N LEU A 228 5.88 1.46 16.32
CA LEU A 228 6.23 1.84 17.69
C LEU A 228 4.99 2.12 18.55
N LYS A 229 3.96 2.76 17.98
CA LYS A 229 2.68 2.97 18.66
C LYS A 229 2.02 1.64 19.01
N LEU A 230 1.99 0.70 18.06
CA LEU A 230 1.46 -0.66 18.30
C LEU A 230 2.26 -1.39 19.36
N PHE A 231 3.59 -1.21 19.39
CA PHE A 231 4.44 -1.76 20.44
C PHE A 231 4.03 -1.26 21.82
N LYS A 232 3.86 0.05 21.97
CA LYS A 232 3.41 0.66 23.23
C LYS A 232 2.02 0.17 23.64
N GLU A 233 1.06 0.18 22.72
CA GLU A 233 -0.30 -0.30 22.96
C GLU A 233 -0.32 -1.78 23.38
N HIS A 234 0.45 -2.66 22.73
CA HIS A 234 0.51 -4.07 23.09
C HIS A 234 1.08 -4.29 24.50
N HIS A 235 2.08 -3.49 24.91
CA HIS A 235 2.66 -3.56 26.24
C HIS A 235 1.74 -3.01 27.34
N GLU A 236 0.96 -1.97 27.04
CA GLU A 236 0.02 -1.34 27.99
C GLU A 236 -1.31 -2.10 28.10
N GLU A 237 -1.83 -2.64 26.99
CA GLU A 237 -3.15 -3.27 26.89
C GLU A 237 -3.13 -4.81 27.00
N ARG A 238 -2.17 -5.43 27.71
CA ARG A 238 -2.01 -6.91 27.88
C ARG A 238 -3.27 -7.74 28.22
N LYS A 239 -4.45 -7.13 28.37
CA LYS A 239 -5.69 -7.75 28.81
C LYS A 239 -6.91 -7.71 27.86
N LYS A 240 -6.92 -7.10 26.65
CA LYS A 240 -8.21 -6.96 25.91
C LYS A 240 -8.27 -7.15 24.38
N LYS A 241 -7.20 -7.06 23.60
CA LYS A 241 -7.27 -7.25 22.13
C LYS A 241 -6.74 -8.62 21.71
N ASP A 242 -7.41 -9.26 20.76
CA ASP A 242 -6.87 -10.43 20.05
C ASP A 242 -5.56 -10.01 19.35
N PRO A 243 -4.41 -10.51 19.80
CA PRO A 243 -3.11 -10.06 19.31
C PRO A 243 -2.88 -10.48 17.85
N ILE A 244 -3.57 -11.52 17.36
CA ILE A 244 -3.50 -11.94 15.96
C ILE A 244 -4.16 -10.89 15.07
N LYS A 245 -5.35 -10.40 15.47
CA LYS A 245 -6.06 -9.35 14.73
C LYS A 245 -5.29 -8.03 14.70
N LEU A 246 -4.60 -7.69 15.79
CA LEU A 246 -3.71 -6.52 15.85
C LEU A 246 -2.59 -6.61 14.82
N VAL A 247 -1.93 -7.76 14.73
CA VAL A 247 -0.79 -7.95 13.82
C VAL A 247 -1.23 -8.01 12.35
N LEU A 248 -2.31 -8.74 12.04
CA LEU A 248 -2.82 -8.83 10.66
C LEU A 248 -3.33 -7.48 10.13
N GLY A 249 -3.87 -6.63 11.00
CA GLY A 249 -4.30 -5.27 10.62
C GLY A 249 -3.16 -4.30 10.33
N HIS A 250 -1.92 -4.64 10.68
CA HIS A 250 -0.75 -3.76 10.61
C HIS A 250 0.47 -4.42 9.93
N SER A 251 0.23 -5.35 9.01
CA SER A 251 1.27 -6.17 8.37
C SER A 251 2.42 -5.35 7.77
N HIS A 252 2.11 -4.24 7.09
CA HIS A 252 3.09 -3.37 6.44
C HIS A 252 3.99 -2.67 7.47
N SER A 253 3.40 -2.10 8.53
CA SER A 253 4.15 -1.39 9.56
C SER A 253 5.07 -2.30 10.35
N ILE A 254 4.56 -3.46 10.77
CA ILE A 254 5.33 -4.45 11.52
C ILE A 254 6.44 -5.04 10.64
N GLY A 255 6.09 -5.43 9.41
CA GLY A 255 7.05 -5.98 8.45
C GLY A 255 8.18 -5.00 8.14
N HIS A 256 7.83 -3.75 7.84
CA HIS A 256 8.80 -2.71 7.53
C HIS A 256 9.74 -2.47 8.71
N ALA A 257 9.21 -2.40 9.94
CA ALA A 257 10.03 -2.26 11.14
C ALA A 257 10.99 -3.45 11.35
N LEU A 258 10.51 -4.69 11.14
CA LEU A 258 11.34 -5.89 11.24
C LEU A 258 12.50 -5.88 10.24
N PHE A 259 12.23 -5.55 8.97
CA PHE A 259 13.28 -5.46 7.95
C PHE A 259 14.27 -4.33 8.21
N GLN A 260 13.83 -3.16 8.69
CA GLN A 260 14.74 -2.08 9.07
C GLN A 260 15.64 -2.45 10.26
N MET A 261 15.12 -3.17 11.26
CA MET A 261 15.94 -3.71 12.35
C MET A 261 16.94 -4.76 11.86
N ALA A 262 16.52 -5.64 10.95
CA ALA A 262 17.39 -6.66 10.37
C ALA A 262 18.49 -6.04 9.51
N GLU A 263 18.13 -5.08 8.65
CA GLU A 263 19.07 -4.31 7.83
C GLU A 263 20.12 -3.61 8.70
N ARG A 264 19.72 -3.02 9.83
CA ARG A 264 20.65 -2.37 10.74
C ARG A 264 21.69 -3.34 11.32
N LYS A 265 21.29 -4.59 11.58
CA LYS A 265 22.15 -5.62 12.17
C LYS A 265 23.01 -6.35 11.14
N HIS A 266 22.48 -6.56 9.94
CA HIS A 266 23.06 -7.46 8.94
C HIS A 266 23.44 -6.75 7.62
N GLY A 267 23.12 -5.47 7.49
CA GLY A 267 23.29 -4.70 6.27
C GLY A 267 22.18 -4.92 5.24
N LYS A 268 22.28 -4.22 4.10
CA LYS A 268 21.29 -4.26 3.01
C LYS A 268 21.18 -5.63 2.34
N GLY A 269 22.18 -6.51 2.49
CA GLY A 269 22.15 -7.87 1.95
C GLY A 269 20.94 -8.70 2.42
N ILE A 270 20.32 -8.31 3.54
CA ILE A 270 19.15 -8.98 4.09
C ILE A 270 17.95 -9.06 3.12
N TYR A 271 17.81 -8.09 2.21
CA TYR A 271 16.72 -8.10 1.22
C TYR A 271 16.97 -9.14 0.13
N ILE A 272 18.24 -9.34 -0.23
CA ILE A 272 18.67 -10.39 -1.17
C ILE A 272 18.53 -11.75 -0.51
N ASP A 273 19.01 -11.90 0.73
CA ASP A 273 18.91 -13.14 1.49
C ASP A 273 17.46 -13.57 1.71
N ALA A 274 16.57 -12.63 2.03
CA ALA A 274 15.15 -12.91 2.14
C ALA A 274 14.53 -13.35 0.80
N MET A 275 14.90 -12.72 -0.32
CA MET A 275 14.42 -13.11 -1.65
C MET A 275 14.89 -14.53 -2.03
N LYS A 276 16.16 -14.86 -1.75
CA LYS A 276 16.77 -16.17 -2.01
C LYS A 276 16.34 -17.25 -1.00
N GLY A 277 15.61 -16.91 0.05
CA GLY A 277 15.17 -17.83 1.11
C GLY A 277 16.26 -18.19 2.13
N ASN A 278 17.37 -17.44 2.17
CA ASN A 278 18.49 -17.63 3.08
C ASN A 278 18.33 -16.91 4.42
N TYR A 279 17.22 -16.18 4.60
CA TYR A 279 16.94 -15.44 5.83
C TYR A 279 15.57 -15.80 6.40
N SER A 280 15.54 -16.12 7.69
CA SER A 280 14.32 -16.42 8.45
C SER A 280 14.25 -15.53 9.69
N PHE A 281 13.09 -14.91 9.91
CA PHE A 281 12.78 -14.22 11.16
C PHE A 281 12.27 -15.16 12.25
N LEU A 282 12.01 -16.44 11.91
CA LEU A 282 11.38 -17.43 12.78
C LEU A 282 12.37 -18.44 13.37
N GLU A 283 13.60 -18.49 12.86
CA GLU A 283 14.72 -19.23 13.45
C GLU A 283 15.47 -18.32 14.43
#